data_AF-X1S204-F1
#
_entry.id   AF-X1S204-F1
#
_cell.length_a   1.000
_cell.length_b   1.000
_cell.length_c   1.000
_cell.angle_alpha   90.00
_cell.angle_beta   90.00
_cell.angle_gamma   90.00
#
_symmetry.space_group_name_H-M   'P 1'
#
loop_
_entity.id
_entity.type
_entity.pdbx_description
1 polymer ?
#
loop_
_entity_poly.entity_id
_entity_poly.type
_entity_poly.pdbx_seq_one_letter_code
_entity_poly.pdbx_strand_id
1 'polypeptide(L)'
;MKLKKWRPAIPSPLSLLCPYCKRIPEIDYHINNKIWKLVVPKKFRLGVVCLRCFILLANKRKINWIPYLEKVFLSTDSVVIEFKIVSLWEVPKITKEKK
;
A
#
# COMPACT_ATOMS: atom_id res chain seq x y z
N MET A 1 4.53 -31.20 7.16
CA MET A 1 5.01 -29.80 7.35
C MET A 1 3.87 -28.96 7.90
N LYS A 2 3.92 -28.55 9.18
CA LYS A 2 2.95 -27.60 9.73
C LYS A 2 3.32 -26.21 9.21
N LEU A 3 2.44 -25.58 8.43
CA LEU A 3 2.59 -24.18 8.03
C LEU A 3 2.83 -23.36 9.29
N LYS A 4 4.02 -22.73 9.41
CA LYS A 4 4.31 -21.80 10.51
C LYS A 4 3.22 -20.74 10.46
N LYS A 5 2.30 -20.80 11.43
CA LYS A 5 1.28 -19.80 11.66
C LYS A 5 2.00 -18.46 11.69
N TRP A 6 1.74 -17.63 10.68
CA TRP A 6 2.32 -16.28 10.60
C TRP A 6 2.01 -15.60 11.93
N ARG A 7 3.03 -15.17 12.67
CA ARG A 7 2.80 -14.34 13.86
C ARG A 7 2.16 -13.05 13.34
N PRO A 8 1.09 -12.52 13.98
CA PRO A 8 0.65 -11.18 13.66
C PRO A 8 1.87 -10.28 13.74
N ALA A 9 2.13 -9.50 12.69
CA ALA A 9 3.22 -8.54 12.71
C ALA A 9 3.01 -7.72 13.98
N ILE A 10 3.96 -7.80 14.94
CA ILE A 10 3.96 -6.85 16.04
C ILE A 10 4.16 -5.52 15.35
N PRO A 11 3.21 -4.59 15.47
CA PRO A 11 3.34 -3.28 14.89
C PRO A 11 4.35 -2.53 15.73
N SER A 12 5.63 -2.81 15.50
CA SER A 12 6.64 -1.82 15.76
C SER A 12 6.31 -0.66 14.82
N PRO A 13 6.27 0.60 15.31
CA PRO A 13 6.09 1.75 14.44
C PRO A 13 7.06 1.61 13.27
N LEU A 14 6.55 1.81 12.05
CA LEU A 14 7.31 1.64 10.81
C LEU A 14 8.54 2.57 10.85
N SER A 15 9.65 2.13 11.42
CA SER A 15 10.84 2.95 11.61
C SER A 15 11.61 3.16 10.30
N LEU A 16 11.27 2.40 9.26
CA LEU A 16 11.91 2.46 7.96
C LEU A 16 11.32 3.58 7.10
N LEU A 17 12.20 4.45 6.61
CA LEU A 17 11.85 5.52 5.69
C LEU A 17 11.48 4.99 4.31
N CYS A 18 10.43 5.57 3.73
CA CYS A 18 10.11 5.35 2.34
C CYS A 18 11.24 5.86 1.44
N PRO A 19 11.80 5.05 0.52
CA PRO A 19 12.95 5.46 -0.28
C PRO A 19 12.61 6.60 -1.26
N TYR A 20 11.32 6.82 -1.55
CA TYR A 20 10.83 7.86 -2.45
C TYR A 20 10.60 9.21 -1.77
N CYS A 21 9.85 9.24 -0.69
CA CYS A 21 9.48 10.50 -0.03
C CYS A 21 10.29 10.78 1.23
N LYS A 22 11.13 9.84 1.68
CA LYS A 22 11.95 9.93 2.90
C LYS A 22 11.15 10.21 4.17
N ARG A 23 9.89 9.76 4.20
CA ARG A 23 9.01 9.83 5.37
C ARG A 23 8.76 8.43 5.92
N ILE A 24 8.56 8.36 7.23
CA ILE A 24 8.03 7.18 7.91
C ILE A 24 6.58 6.96 7.41
N PRO A 25 6.24 5.78 6.88
CA PRO A 25 4.85 5.47 6.55
C PRO A 25 4.03 5.33 7.84
N GLU A 26 2.87 5.96 7.87
CA GLU A 26 1.88 5.79 8.95
C GLU A 26 0.95 4.59 8.68
N ILE A 27 0.79 4.27 7.40
CA ILE A 27 -0.10 3.21 6.91
C ILE A 27 0.75 2.08 6.34
N ASP A 28 0.55 0.87 6.88
CA ASP A 28 1.06 -0.37 6.32
C ASP A 28 0.01 -1.02 5.42
N TYR A 29 0.43 -1.84 4.47
CA TYR A 29 -0.47 -2.49 3.54
C TYR A 29 0.16 -3.75 2.93
N HIS A 30 -0.71 -4.71 2.62
CA HIS A 30 -0.33 -5.91 1.89
C HIS A 30 -0.92 -5.88 0.49
N ILE A 31 -0.08 -6.10 -0.51
CA ILE A 31 -0.47 -6.16 -1.92
C ILE A 31 0.19 -7.37 -2.57
N ASN A 32 -0.53 -7.99 -3.50
CA ASN A 32 -0.01 -9.13 -4.23
C ASN A 32 1.38 -8.87 -4.86
N ASN A 33 2.30 -9.83 -4.70
CA ASN A 33 3.70 -9.70 -5.15
C ASN A 33 3.84 -9.45 -6.66
N LYS A 34 2.90 -9.94 -7.48
CA LYS A 34 2.90 -9.68 -8.93
C LYS A 34 2.72 -8.19 -9.20
N ILE A 35 1.75 -7.55 -8.54
CA ILE A 35 1.50 -6.12 -8.70
C ILE A 35 2.62 -5.30 -8.08
N TRP A 36 3.14 -5.69 -6.91
CA TRP A 36 4.31 -5.07 -6.30
C TRP A 36 5.47 -4.96 -7.29
N LYS A 37 5.81 -6.06 -7.97
CA LYS A 37 6.91 -6.09 -8.95
C LYS A 37 6.61 -5.24 -10.20
N LEU A 38 5.35 -5.12 -10.62
CA LEU A 38 4.97 -4.28 -11.76
C LEU A 38 5.06 -2.78 -11.43
N VAL A 39 4.66 -2.40 -10.21
CA VAL A 39 4.61 -1.00 -9.77
C VAL A 39 5.96 -0.49 -9.29
N VAL A 40 6.64 -1.26 -8.43
CA VAL A 40 7.86 -0.84 -7.73
C VAL A 40 9.12 -1.24 -8.52
N PRO A 41 10.00 -0.28 -8.87
CA PRO A 41 11.28 -0.55 -9.52
C PRO A 41 12.16 -1.49 -8.70
N LYS A 42 12.92 -2.37 -9.39
CA LYS A 42 13.79 -3.39 -8.77
C LYS A 42 14.61 -2.85 -7.59
N LYS A 43 15.24 -1.69 -7.74
CA LYS A 43 16.09 -1.05 -6.72
C LYS A 43 15.39 -0.71 -5.40
N PHE A 44 14.06 -0.68 -5.37
CA PHE A 44 13.27 -0.33 -4.19
C PHE A 44 12.38 -1.48 -3.69
N ARG A 45 12.42 -2.65 -4.32
CA ARG A 45 11.53 -3.78 -3.97
C ARG A 45 11.83 -4.42 -2.61
N LEU A 46 13.04 -4.22 -2.09
CA LEU A 46 13.45 -4.67 -0.75
C LEU A 46 13.20 -3.61 0.34
N GLY A 47 12.79 -2.40 -0.05
CA GLY A 47 12.49 -1.32 0.89
C GLY A 47 10.99 -1.20 1.17
N VAL A 48 10.66 -0.38 2.16
CA VAL A 48 9.27 -0.04 2.52
C VAL A 48 8.80 1.11 1.65
N VAL A 49 8.00 0.87 0.63
CA VAL A 49 7.37 1.95 -0.15
C VAL A 49 6.05 2.32 0.51
N CYS A 50 5.90 3.55 1.00
CA CYS A 50 4.65 3.98 1.61
C CYS A 50 3.48 3.94 0.61
N LEU A 51 2.26 3.72 1.10
CA LEU A 51 1.06 3.56 0.27
C LEU A 51 0.87 4.74 -0.69
N ARG A 52 1.10 5.97 -0.23
CA ARG A 52 1.03 7.18 -1.09
C ARG A 52 1.99 7.10 -2.27
N CYS A 53 3.25 6.74 -2.06
CA CYS A 53 4.23 6.62 -3.15
C CYS A 53 3.89 5.46 -4.08
N PHE A 54 3.39 4.35 -3.54
CA PHE A 54 2.92 3.23 -4.34
C PHE A 54 1.77 3.64 -5.29
N ILE A 55 0.76 4.36 -4.78
CA ILE A 55 -0.36 4.88 -5.58
C ILE A 55 0.15 5.78 -6.72
N LEU A 56 1.08 6.70 -6.43
CA LEU A 56 1.66 7.58 -7.43
C LEU A 56 2.41 6.80 -8.52
N LEU A 57 3.16 5.76 -8.14
CA LEU A 57 3.86 4.88 -9.08
C LEU A 57 2.88 4.07 -9.93
N ALA A 58 1.84 3.50 -9.32
CA ALA A 58 0.84 2.71 -10.02
C ALA A 58 0.07 3.58 -11.02
N ASN A 59 -0.32 4.80 -10.63
CA ASN A 59 -0.98 5.78 -11.49
C ASN A 59 -0.07 6.19 -12.66
N LYS A 60 1.21 6.50 -12.40
CA LYS A 60 2.18 6.83 -13.45
C LYS A 60 2.35 5.69 -14.46
N ARG A 61 2.22 4.44 -14.02
CA ARG A 61 2.30 3.24 -14.86
C ARG A 61 0.96 2.78 -15.41
N LYS A 62 -0.15 3.46 -15.09
CA LYS A 62 -1.53 3.07 -15.45
C LYS A 62 -1.87 1.61 -15.04
N ILE A 63 -1.39 1.19 -13.87
CA ILE A 63 -1.66 -0.16 -13.34
C ILE A 63 -2.86 -0.09 -12.40
N ASN A 64 -3.91 -0.88 -12.70
CA ASN A 64 -5.01 -1.08 -11.77
C ASN A 64 -4.59 -2.03 -10.63
N TRP A 65 -4.24 -1.45 -9.49
CA TRP A 65 -3.70 -2.17 -8.34
C TRP A 65 -4.76 -2.50 -7.27
N ILE A 66 -5.90 -1.82 -7.31
CA ILE A 66 -6.97 -1.91 -6.30
C ILE A 66 -7.45 -3.35 -6.06
N PRO A 67 -7.73 -4.18 -7.10
CA PRO A 67 -8.20 -5.55 -6.90
C PRO A 67 -7.18 -6.48 -6.22
N TYR A 68 -5.94 -6.03 -6.07
CA TYR A 68 -4.83 -6.80 -5.53
C TYR A 68 -4.36 -6.29 -4.17
N LEU A 69 -5.01 -5.26 -3.63
CA LEU A 69 -4.79 -4.79 -2.27
C LEU A 69 -5.47 -5.78 -1.32
N GLU A 70 -4.67 -6.48 -0.52
CA GLU A 70 -5.15 -7.57 0.32
C GLU A 70 -5.51 -7.06 1.72
N LYS A 71 -4.69 -6.15 2.28
CA LYS A 71 -4.88 -5.60 3.63
C LYS A 71 -4.35 -4.18 3.74
N VAL A 72 -4.91 -3.38 4.64
CA VAL A 72 -4.42 -2.04 5.00
C VAL A 72 -4.48 -1.90 6.51
N PHE A 73 -3.45 -1.33 7.11
CA PHE A 73 -3.31 -1.16 8.54
C PHE A 73 -2.86 0.25 8.87
N LEU A 74 -3.41 0.85 9.92
CA LEU A 74 -2.81 2.02 10.57
C LEU A 74 -2.07 1.52 11.81
N SER A 75 -0.77 1.77 11.85
CA SER A 75 0.08 1.42 12.99
C SER A 75 0.38 2.67 13.80
N THR A 76 -0.11 2.72 15.02
CA THR A 76 0.27 3.73 16.01
C THR A 76 1.16 3.10 17.08
N ASP A 77 1.71 3.91 17.98
CA ASP A 77 2.55 3.40 19.08
C ASP A 77 1.80 2.46 20.04
N SER A 78 0.47 2.57 20.09
CA SER A 78 -0.36 1.85 21.07
C SER A 78 -1.40 0.89 20.47
N VAL A 79 -1.75 1.07 19.18
CA VAL A 79 -2.86 0.34 18.54
C VAL A 79 -2.55 0.09 17.06
N VAL A 80 -2.95 -1.10 16.59
CA VAL A 80 -3.15 -1.36 15.16
C VAL A 80 -4.62 -1.41 14.83
N ILE A 81 -4.98 -0.67 13.79
CA ILE A 81 -6.31 -0.67 13.19
C ILE A 81 -6.19 -1.34 11.82
N GLU A 82 -6.82 -2.51 11.65
CA GLU A 82 -6.94 -3.18 10.35
C GLU A 82 -8.19 -2.67 9.62
N PHE A 83 -8.00 -2.18 8.39
CA PHE A 83 -9.10 -1.75 7.53
C PHE A 83 -9.51 -2.89 6.60
N LYS A 84 -10.81 -3.15 6.55
CA LYS A 84 -11.42 -4.04 5.56
C LYS A 84 -11.98 -3.21 4.41
N ILE A 85 -11.63 -3.58 3.17
CA ILE A 85 -12.25 -3.00 1.98
C ILE A 85 -13.67 -3.55 1.89
N VAL A 86 -14.67 -2.68 1.97
CA VAL A 86 -16.10 -3.07 1.99
C VAL A 86 -16.72 -2.97 0.58
N SER A 87 -16.29 -1.99 -0.22
CA SER A 87 -16.78 -1.80 -1.58
C SER A 87 -15.77 -1.00 -2.41
N LEU A 88 -15.89 -1.10 -3.73
CA LEU A 88 -15.18 -0.26 -4.70
C LEU A 88 -16.23 0.59 -5.43
N TRP A 89 -16.09 1.91 -5.39
CA TRP A 89 -16.94 2.81 -6.16
C TRP A 89 -16.13 3.45 -7.30
N GLU A 90 -16.77 3.65 -8.44
CA GLU A 90 -16.20 4.44 -9.53
C GLU A 90 -16.23 5.92 -9.13
N VAL A 91 -15.10 6.61 -9.20
CA VAL A 91 -15.06 8.06 -9.02
C VAL A 91 -15.72 8.69 -10.24
N PRO A 92 -16.78 9.49 -10.09
CA PRO A 92 -17.41 10.18 -11.22
C PRO A 92 -16.36 11.01 -11.96
N LYS A 93 -16.24 10.82 -13.28
CA LYS A 93 -15.39 11.67 -14.11
C LYS A 93 -16.00 13.07 -14.06
N ILE A 94 -15.34 14.00 -13.38
CA ILE A 94 -15.68 15.42 -13.45
C ILE A 94 -15.34 15.86 -14.88
N THR A 95 -16.31 15.77 -15.79
CA THR A 95 -16.26 16.46 -17.08
C THR A 95 -16.28 17.93 -16.75
N LYS A 96 -15.12 18.59 -16.88
CA LYS A 96 -15.06 20.05 -16.93
C LYS A 96 -15.84 20.46 -18.18
N GLU A 97 -17.10 20.81 -18.02
CA GLU A 97 -17.83 21.57 -19.03
C GLU A 97 -17.04 22.86 -19.24
N LYS A 98 -16.46 22.99 -20.45
CA LYS A 98 -15.89 24.25 -20.91
C LYS A 98 -17.08 25.20 -21.08
N LYS A 99 -17.11 26.21 -20.24
CA LYS A 99 -17.96 27.39 -20.42
C LYS A 99 -17.41 28.27 -21.53
#